data_AF-A0A7X8U9A0-F1
#
_entry.id   AF-A0A7X8U9A0-F1
#
_cell.length_a   1.000
_cell.length_b   1.000
_cell.length_c   1.000
_cell.angle_alpha   90.00
_cell.angle_beta   90.00
_cell.angle_gamma   90.00
#
_symmetry.space_group_name_H-M   'P 1'
#
loop_
_entity.id
_entity.type
_entity.pdbx_description
1 polymer ?
#
loop_
_entity_poly.entity_id
_entity_poly.type
_entity_poly.pdbx_seq_one_letter_code
_entity_poly.pdbx_strand_id
1 'polypeptide(L)'
;MFVVHKKISITAICFVMLSILITGCHQQEKNVLPACKEPVREEVEPNSQPKESITGTNEVKQNGDTSEEQKQKTAEVSYAFYPSGPDFIKSVINERGNVEITDDMREKFNLFARDYRWCYMPDMNYYESFFDANEYTQSLGYNNFGFAVFYVLNYMKCPEKISDNDMQNAIQSLFVAKQGYKDMPHQAYRKLADYEDGYYSPWPEGGLDHNRMFYLLTKLEIVQHGADGVYITVCAKNYYFNDSGYEPGENEKWLIEKSNKMGMPDMQAAAKLVKNGEMKELKGDSNFETTIYIKFNGQKADSYNPRFVFNNTCGNDPNEI
;
A
#
# COMPACT_ATOMS: atom_id res chain seq x y z
N MET A 1 -20.29 -42.03 -48.86
CA MET A 1 -21.21 -41.14 -49.60
C MET A 1 -20.58 -39.75 -49.57
N PHE A 2 -20.29 -39.17 -50.75
CA PHE A 2 -19.74 -37.81 -50.94
C PHE A 2 -20.64 -36.75 -50.25
N VAL A 3 -20.18 -35.57 -49.83
CA VAL A 3 -19.74 -34.41 -50.64
C VAL A 3 -19.07 -33.34 -49.73
N VAL A 4 -18.10 -32.63 -50.32
CA VAL A 4 -17.30 -31.50 -49.81
C VAL A 4 -18.02 -30.14 -50.03
N HIS A 5 -17.60 -29.10 -49.29
CA HIS A 5 -17.65 -27.63 -49.55
C HIS A 5 -18.46 -26.88 -48.46
N LYS A 6 -17.97 -25.80 -47.83
CA LYS A 6 -17.55 -24.54 -48.47
C LYS A 6 -16.63 -23.70 -47.55
N LYS A 7 -15.59 -23.12 -48.17
CA LYS A 7 -14.80 -21.97 -47.69
C LYS A 7 -15.67 -20.71 -47.62
N ILE A 8 -15.44 -19.86 -46.62
CA ILE A 8 -15.77 -18.43 -46.62
C ILE A 8 -14.44 -17.72 -46.25
N SER A 9 -13.59 -17.41 -47.23
CA SER A 9 -13.49 -16.17 -48.01
C SER A 9 -13.07 -14.95 -47.20
N ILE A 10 -11.75 -14.79 -47.11
CA ILE A 10 -11.01 -13.60 -46.68
C ILE A 10 -11.20 -12.52 -47.76
N THR A 11 -12.24 -11.69 -47.65
CA THR A 11 -12.39 -10.48 -48.49
C THR A 11 -13.34 -9.48 -47.82
N ALA A 12 -12.93 -8.88 -46.69
CA ALA A 12 -13.55 -7.68 -46.14
C ALA A 12 -12.52 -6.89 -45.30
N ILE A 13 -11.39 -6.58 -45.93
CA ILE A 13 -10.50 -5.49 -45.53
C ILE A 13 -10.76 -4.36 -46.56
N CYS A 14 -10.83 -3.10 -46.09
CA CYS A 14 -10.42 -1.87 -46.81
C CYS A 14 -11.37 -0.64 -46.80
N PHE A 15 -12.39 -0.51 -45.94
CA PHE A 15 -13.12 0.78 -45.89
C PHE A 15 -13.67 1.14 -44.51
N VAL A 16 -12.83 1.55 -43.54
CA VAL A 16 -13.08 2.65 -42.57
C VAL A 16 -11.76 3.09 -41.90
N MET A 17 -10.68 3.34 -42.67
CA MET A 17 -9.43 3.93 -42.15
C MET A 17 -8.99 5.12 -43.01
N LEU A 18 -9.95 5.95 -43.45
CA LEU A 18 -9.65 7.12 -44.27
C LEU A 18 -10.72 8.22 -44.16
N SER A 19 -10.99 8.72 -42.95
CA SER A 19 -11.80 9.94 -42.79
C SER A 19 -11.73 10.63 -41.42
N ILE A 20 -10.58 10.64 -40.74
CA ILE A 20 -10.29 11.64 -39.69
C ILE A 20 -8.83 12.07 -39.77
N LEU A 21 -8.48 12.75 -40.85
CA LEU A 21 -7.30 13.59 -40.95
C LEU A 21 -7.70 14.82 -41.76
N ILE A 22 -7.38 15.99 -41.20
CA ILE A 22 -7.46 17.36 -41.77
C ILE A 22 -8.77 18.12 -41.47
N THR A 23 -8.79 18.77 -40.30
CA THR A 23 -9.02 20.22 -40.05
C THR A 23 -8.95 20.41 -38.53
N GLY A 24 -8.14 21.28 -37.91
CA GLY A 24 -7.34 22.39 -38.41
C GLY A 24 -6.22 22.77 -37.44
N CYS A 25 -5.34 23.62 -37.94
CA CYS A 25 -4.11 24.11 -37.33
C CYS A 25 -4.34 25.13 -36.20
N HIS A 26 -3.27 25.28 -35.40
CA HIS A 26 -2.89 26.44 -34.59
C HIS A 26 -3.75 26.81 -33.37
N GLN A 27 -3.18 26.63 -32.17
CA GLN A 27 -2.49 27.73 -31.48
C GLN A 27 -1.56 27.15 -30.39
N GLN A 28 -0.28 27.52 -30.48
CA GLN A 28 0.76 27.19 -29.51
C GLN A 28 0.86 28.39 -28.56
N GLU A 29 0.44 28.26 -27.31
CA GLU A 29 0.69 29.27 -26.28
C GLU A 29 1.56 28.69 -25.17
N LYS A 30 2.79 29.21 -25.13
CA LYS A 30 3.69 29.18 -23.98
C LYS A 30 3.10 30.11 -22.92
N ASN A 31 2.95 29.62 -21.68
CA ASN A 31 2.93 30.43 -20.46
C ASN A 31 3.65 29.60 -19.40
N VAL A 32 4.96 29.77 -19.21
CA VAL A 32 5.61 30.75 -18.31
C VAL A 32 5.06 30.64 -16.88
N LEU A 33 5.87 30.03 -16.02
CA LEU A 33 5.79 30.13 -14.55
C LEU A 33 5.63 31.60 -14.12
N PRO A 34 4.75 31.92 -13.16
CA PRO A 34 4.95 33.09 -12.33
C PRO A 34 5.89 32.75 -11.18
N ALA A 35 6.91 33.59 -11.08
CA ALA A 35 7.92 33.64 -10.04
C ALA A 35 7.36 33.86 -8.63
N CYS A 36 8.19 33.47 -7.67
CA CYS A 36 8.12 33.75 -6.23
C CYS A 36 7.55 35.14 -5.91
N LYS A 37 6.61 35.18 -4.95
CA LYS A 37 6.37 36.37 -4.14
C LYS A 37 6.85 36.07 -2.72
N GLU A 38 7.80 36.88 -2.26
CA GLU A 38 8.24 36.97 -0.87
C GLU A 38 7.07 37.36 0.06
N PRO A 39 7.11 36.95 1.34
CA PRO A 39 6.03 37.21 2.28
C PRO A 39 6.02 38.68 2.73
N VAL A 40 4.82 39.26 2.72
CA VAL A 40 4.52 40.54 3.37
C VAL A 40 4.66 40.36 4.88
N ARG A 41 5.53 41.17 5.49
CA ARG A 41 5.65 41.36 6.93
C ARG A 41 4.37 42.03 7.44
N GLU A 42 3.66 41.37 8.36
CA GLU A 42 2.72 42.05 9.25
C GLU A 42 3.45 42.46 10.53
N GLU A 43 3.42 43.75 10.79
CA GLU A 43 3.96 44.40 11.98
C GLU A 43 3.12 44.01 13.20
N VAL A 44 3.79 43.47 14.21
CA VAL A 44 3.27 43.32 15.57
C VAL A 44 3.49 44.64 16.29
N GLU A 45 2.43 45.21 16.88
CA GLU A 45 2.58 46.06 18.05
C GLU A 45 1.66 45.63 19.21
N PRO A 46 2.10 45.88 20.46
CA PRO A 46 1.71 45.11 21.63
C PRO A 46 0.70 45.86 22.50
N ASN A 47 -0.13 45.14 23.26
CA ASN A 47 -0.49 45.68 24.57
C ASN A 47 -0.99 44.66 25.61
N SER A 48 -0.28 44.69 26.74
CA SER A 48 -0.78 44.71 28.12
C SER A 48 -1.69 43.60 28.66
N GLN A 49 -1.08 42.68 29.41
CA GLN A 49 -1.59 42.17 30.70
C GLN A 49 -1.26 43.19 31.82
N PRO A 50 -1.78 43.13 33.07
CA PRO A 50 -2.19 41.92 33.81
C PRO A 50 -3.41 42.04 34.76
N LYS A 51 -3.88 40.90 35.29
CA LYS A 51 -4.37 40.77 36.68
C LYS A 51 -4.40 39.30 37.12
N GLU A 52 -3.77 39.07 38.28
CA GLU A 52 -3.60 37.79 38.98
C GLU A 52 -4.85 37.36 39.80
N SER A 53 -4.75 36.13 40.34
CA SER A 53 -5.21 35.70 41.69
C SER A 53 -6.55 34.94 41.71
N ILE A 54 -6.81 33.82 42.40
CA ILE A 54 -6.09 32.92 43.35
C ILE A 54 -6.94 31.63 43.51
N THR A 55 -6.25 30.49 43.68
CA THR A 55 -6.51 29.27 44.49
C THR A 55 -7.91 28.81 44.96
N GLY A 56 -8.12 27.47 45.00
CA GLY A 56 -9.09 26.82 45.89
C GLY A 56 -9.39 25.34 45.63
N THR A 57 -8.66 24.45 46.29
CA THR A 57 -8.92 23.01 46.49
C THR A 57 -10.19 22.77 47.33
N ASN A 58 -10.92 21.67 47.11
CA ASN A 58 -11.59 20.89 48.17
C ASN A 58 -12.08 19.51 47.66
N GLU A 59 -11.56 18.46 48.28
CA GLU A 59 -12.14 17.11 48.32
C GLU A 59 -13.27 17.06 49.37
N VAL A 60 -14.37 16.34 49.12
CA VAL A 60 -15.10 15.54 50.13
C VAL A 60 -15.80 14.35 49.44
N LYS A 61 -15.61 13.16 50.02
CA LYS A 61 -16.24 11.85 49.71
C LYS A 61 -17.67 11.76 50.30
N GLN A 62 -18.58 11.01 49.68
CA GLN A 62 -19.11 9.73 50.21
C GLN A 62 -20.28 9.12 49.40
N ASN A 63 -20.09 7.85 49.05
CA ASN A 63 -20.97 6.67 49.08
C ASN A 63 -22.33 6.60 48.37
N GLY A 64 -22.43 5.53 47.55
CA GLY A 64 -23.57 4.61 47.50
C GLY A 64 -24.50 4.81 46.31
N ASP A 65 -24.44 3.95 45.29
CA ASP A 65 -25.29 2.76 45.20
C ASP A 65 -24.99 1.99 43.90
N THR A 66 -25.37 0.74 43.95
CA THR A 66 -25.18 -0.41 43.09
C THR A 66 -25.81 -0.24 41.70
N SER A 67 -25.00 -0.33 40.63
CA SER A 67 -25.46 -0.96 39.39
C SER A 67 -24.25 -1.52 38.63
N GLU A 68 -24.25 -2.84 38.47
CA GLU A 68 -23.37 -3.57 37.57
C GLU A 68 -23.59 -3.09 36.13
N GLU A 69 -22.94 -2.00 35.75
CA GLU A 69 -22.64 -1.76 34.35
C GLU A 69 -21.58 -2.79 33.95
N GLN A 70 -22.04 -3.83 33.26
CA GLN A 70 -21.21 -4.59 32.35
C GLN A 70 -20.55 -3.61 31.38
N LYS A 71 -19.39 -3.08 31.79
CA LYS A 71 -18.39 -2.54 30.89
C LYS A 71 -17.95 -3.71 30.03
N GLN A 72 -18.68 -3.91 28.94
CA GLN A 72 -18.17 -4.56 27.76
C GLN A 72 -16.93 -3.75 27.41
N LYS A 73 -15.78 -4.28 27.84
CA LYS A 73 -14.48 -3.74 27.55
C LYS A 73 -14.31 -4.00 26.07
N THR A 74 -14.82 -3.09 25.24
CA THR A 74 -14.45 -3.01 23.83
C THR A 74 -12.94 -2.95 23.87
N ALA A 75 -12.30 -4.06 23.51
CA ALA A 75 -10.87 -4.05 23.30
C ALA A 75 -10.68 -2.98 22.21
N GLU A 76 -10.14 -1.82 22.59
CA GLU A 76 -9.56 -0.91 21.60
C GLU A 76 -8.67 -1.79 20.73
N VAL A 77 -9.10 -2.03 19.50
CA VAL A 77 -8.27 -2.69 18.51
C VAL A 77 -7.16 -1.69 18.25
N SER A 78 -6.09 -1.80 19.04
CA SER A 78 -4.88 -1.03 18.84
C SER A 78 -4.32 -1.48 17.51
N TYR A 79 -4.48 -0.61 16.51
CA TYR A 79 -3.87 -0.78 15.20
C TYR A 79 -2.35 -0.66 15.37
N ALA A 80 -1.69 -1.80 15.58
CA ALA A 80 -0.24 -1.85 15.76
C ALA A 80 0.44 -1.99 14.39
N PHE A 81 1.28 -1.02 14.07
CA PHE A 81 2.22 -1.15 12.96
C PHE A 81 3.25 -2.24 13.29
N TYR A 82 3.56 -3.15 12.35
CA TYR A 82 4.63 -4.12 12.57
C TYR A 82 5.96 -3.39 12.74
N PRO A 83 6.82 -3.79 13.72
CA PRO A 83 8.10 -3.13 13.99
C PRO A 83 9.04 -3.03 12.78
N SER A 84 8.93 -3.98 11.84
CA SER A 84 9.71 -4.01 10.61
C SER A 84 9.53 -2.77 9.73
N GLY A 85 8.34 -2.15 9.75
CA GLY A 85 8.09 -0.87 9.07
C GLY A 85 8.97 0.24 9.65
N PRO A 86 8.77 0.64 10.92
CA PRO A 86 9.64 1.59 11.61
C PRO A 86 11.14 1.28 11.49
N ASP A 87 11.54 0.02 11.55
CA ASP A 87 12.95 -0.38 11.47
C ASP A 87 13.55 -0.13 10.09
N PHE A 88 12.83 -0.45 9.02
CA PHE A 88 13.24 -0.08 7.65
C PHE A 88 13.25 1.44 7.45
N ILE A 89 12.20 2.14 7.88
CA ILE A 89 12.11 3.59 7.70
C ILE A 89 13.27 4.29 8.42
N LYS A 90 13.56 3.93 9.68
CA LYS A 90 14.70 4.50 10.43
C LYS A 90 16.03 4.28 9.74
N SER A 91 16.23 3.16 9.03
CA SER A 91 17.49 2.89 8.33
C SER A 91 17.69 3.73 7.07
N VAL A 92 16.65 4.36 6.54
CA VAL A 92 16.73 5.11 5.28
C VAL A 92 16.33 6.58 5.39
N ILE A 93 15.61 6.98 6.45
CA ILE A 93 14.97 8.31 6.56
C ILE A 93 15.90 9.52 6.42
N ASN A 94 17.20 9.35 6.69
CA ASN A 94 18.21 10.41 6.62
C ASN A 94 18.91 10.49 5.26
N GLU A 95 18.71 9.50 4.39
CA GLU A 95 19.25 9.49 3.02
C GLU A 95 18.44 10.42 2.11
N ARG A 96 19.01 10.86 0.98
CA ARG A 96 18.33 11.80 0.05
C ARG A 96 18.65 11.48 -1.40
N GLY A 97 17.71 11.77 -2.29
CA GLY A 97 17.84 11.50 -3.72
C GLY A 97 17.76 10.01 -4.03
N ASN A 98 18.46 9.59 -5.10
CA ASN A 98 18.61 8.17 -5.43
C ASN A 98 19.65 7.54 -4.50
N VAL A 99 19.21 6.58 -3.70
CA VAL A 99 20.03 5.97 -2.63
C VAL A 99 20.68 4.69 -3.15
N GLU A 100 21.97 4.51 -2.85
CA GLU A 100 22.65 3.24 -3.09
C GLU A 100 22.14 2.16 -2.11
N ILE A 101 21.61 1.07 -2.65
CA ILE A 101 20.97 0.02 -1.84
C ILE A 101 22.01 -0.96 -1.28
N THR A 102 22.12 -0.99 0.03
CA THR A 102 22.94 -1.95 0.79
C THR A 102 22.20 -3.24 1.09
N ASP A 103 22.94 -4.28 1.49
CA ASP A 103 22.36 -5.57 1.88
C ASP A 103 21.46 -5.46 3.12
N ASP A 104 21.85 -4.63 4.10
CA ASP A 104 21.05 -4.37 5.30
C ASP A 104 19.70 -3.69 4.94
N MET A 105 19.70 -2.76 3.99
CA MET A 105 18.47 -2.14 3.49
C MET A 105 17.56 -3.17 2.81
N ARG A 106 18.11 -4.09 1.99
CA ARG A 106 17.33 -5.17 1.35
C ARG A 106 16.72 -6.12 2.37
N GLU A 107 17.50 -6.51 3.38
CA GLU A 107 17.03 -7.40 4.44
C GLU A 107 15.87 -6.78 5.22
N LYS A 108 16.03 -5.53 5.69
CA LYS A 108 14.98 -4.80 6.41
C LYS A 108 13.74 -4.57 5.54
N PHE A 109 13.94 -4.19 4.29
CA PHE A 109 12.86 -4.00 3.34
C PHE A 109 12.08 -5.29 3.09
N ASN A 110 12.76 -6.41 2.88
CA ASN A 110 12.12 -7.69 2.64
C ASN A 110 11.26 -8.13 3.84
N LEU A 111 11.74 -7.91 5.06
CA LEU A 111 10.93 -8.18 6.26
C LEU A 111 9.71 -7.24 6.34
N PHE A 112 9.94 -5.94 6.15
CA PHE A 112 8.88 -4.93 6.12
C PHE A 112 7.79 -5.28 5.10
N ALA A 113 8.18 -5.58 3.87
CA ALA A 113 7.32 -6.01 2.78
C ALA A 113 6.41 -7.19 3.14
N ARG A 114 7.00 -8.23 3.73
CA ARG A 114 6.31 -9.47 4.08
C ARG A 114 5.32 -9.26 5.22
N ASP A 115 5.73 -8.55 6.27
CA ASP A 115 4.87 -8.24 7.40
C ASP A 115 3.68 -7.38 6.97
N TYR A 116 3.91 -6.42 6.07
CA TYR A 116 2.87 -5.55 5.53
C TYR A 116 2.06 -6.18 4.41
N ARG A 117 2.30 -7.46 4.05
CA ARG A 117 1.51 -8.17 3.03
C ARG A 117 1.49 -7.45 1.67
N TRP A 118 2.66 -6.99 1.20
CA TRP A 118 2.73 -6.19 -0.04
C TRP A 118 2.09 -6.85 -1.26
N CYS A 119 2.04 -8.19 -1.34
CA CYS A 119 1.35 -8.93 -2.39
C CYS A 119 -0.16 -8.64 -2.49
N TYR A 120 -0.75 -8.04 -1.45
CA TYR A 120 -2.15 -7.58 -1.44
C TYR A 120 -2.28 -6.06 -1.41
N MET A 121 -1.16 -5.32 -1.50
CA MET A 121 -1.22 -3.86 -1.54
C MET A 121 -2.02 -3.44 -2.77
N PRO A 122 -3.07 -2.62 -2.60
CA PRO A 122 -3.91 -2.24 -3.72
C PRO A 122 -3.13 -1.34 -4.69
N ASP A 123 -3.41 -1.45 -5.98
CA ASP A 123 -2.98 -0.43 -6.94
C ASP A 123 -3.75 0.86 -6.68
N MET A 124 -3.01 1.95 -6.44
CA MET A 124 -3.58 3.25 -6.11
C MET A 124 -2.64 4.38 -6.49
N ASN A 125 -3.21 5.46 -6.99
CA ASN A 125 -2.45 6.70 -7.22
C ASN A 125 -2.41 7.56 -5.94
N TYR A 126 -3.51 7.51 -5.18
CA TYR A 126 -3.77 8.22 -3.93
C TYR A 126 -5.05 7.64 -3.30
N TYR A 127 -5.32 7.91 -2.03
CA TYR A 127 -6.52 7.42 -1.33
C TYR A 127 -7.82 7.65 -2.13
N GLU A 128 -7.94 8.79 -2.82
CA GLU A 128 -9.13 9.13 -3.60
C GLU A 128 -9.39 8.14 -4.76
N SER A 129 -8.37 7.45 -5.28
CA SER A 129 -8.55 6.47 -6.38
C SER A 129 -9.29 5.20 -5.95
N PHE A 130 -9.47 4.98 -4.65
CA PHE A 130 -10.31 3.88 -4.15
C PHE A 130 -11.79 4.09 -4.45
N PHE A 131 -12.23 5.34 -4.66
CA PHE A 131 -13.63 5.65 -4.96
C PHE A 131 -13.98 5.46 -6.43
N ASP A 132 -12.97 5.35 -7.30
CA ASP A 132 -13.15 5.03 -8.71
C ASP A 132 -13.37 3.51 -8.89
N ALA A 133 -13.96 3.12 -10.03
CA ALA A 133 -14.15 1.71 -10.38
C ALA A 133 -13.48 1.41 -11.73
N ASN A 134 -12.57 0.43 -11.76
CA ASN A 134 -12.05 -0.15 -13.00
C ASN A 134 -13.05 -1.18 -13.60
N GLU A 135 -12.82 -1.65 -14.84
CA GLU A 135 -13.73 -2.60 -15.51
C GLU A 135 -14.01 -3.87 -14.69
N TYR A 136 -13.00 -4.39 -14.00
CA TYR A 136 -13.13 -5.57 -13.14
C TYR A 136 -14.05 -5.33 -11.95
N THR A 137 -13.83 -4.25 -11.19
CA THR A 137 -14.66 -3.90 -10.02
C THR A 137 -16.08 -3.52 -10.41
N GLN A 138 -16.25 -2.85 -11.55
CA GLN A 138 -17.58 -2.61 -12.15
C GLN A 138 -18.33 -3.92 -12.40
N SER A 139 -17.67 -4.96 -12.91
CA SER A 139 -18.29 -6.28 -13.15
C SER A 139 -18.77 -6.97 -11.87
N LEU A 140 -18.21 -6.59 -10.72
CA LEU A 140 -18.56 -7.12 -9.40
C LEU A 140 -19.52 -6.20 -8.62
N GLY A 141 -19.85 -5.02 -9.17
CA GLY A 141 -20.83 -4.10 -8.60
C GLY A 141 -20.29 -3.19 -7.49
N TYR A 142 -18.97 -3.02 -7.38
CA TYR A 142 -18.35 -2.16 -6.36
C TYR A 142 -17.17 -1.35 -6.92
N ASN A 143 -16.58 -0.46 -6.11
CA ASN A 143 -15.42 0.37 -6.48
C ASN A 143 -14.09 -0.25 -6.02
N ASN A 144 -12.97 0.38 -6.34
CA ASN A 144 -11.64 -0.11 -5.96
C ASN A 144 -11.41 -0.18 -4.43
N PHE A 145 -12.31 0.38 -3.61
CA PHE A 145 -12.24 0.40 -2.15
C PHE A 145 -12.25 -0.99 -1.53
N GLY A 146 -12.87 -1.97 -2.19
CA GLY A 146 -12.84 -3.37 -1.73
C GLY A 146 -11.42 -3.92 -1.59
N PHE A 147 -10.47 -3.47 -2.42
CA PHE A 147 -9.07 -3.90 -2.31
C PHE A 147 -8.37 -3.31 -1.08
N ALA A 148 -8.71 -2.09 -0.68
CA ALA A 148 -8.21 -1.50 0.56
C ALA A 148 -8.72 -2.26 1.79
N VAL A 149 -10.01 -2.62 1.80
CA VAL A 149 -10.63 -3.46 2.85
C VAL A 149 -9.94 -4.83 2.92
N PHE A 150 -9.77 -5.49 1.78
CA PHE A 150 -9.08 -6.78 1.71
C PHE A 150 -7.65 -6.70 2.24
N TYR A 151 -6.91 -5.66 1.86
CA TYR A 151 -5.54 -5.45 2.34
C TYR A 151 -5.49 -5.31 3.86
N VAL A 152 -6.37 -4.49 4.45
CA VAL A 152 -6.44 -4.29 5.91
C VAL A 152 -6.74 -5.59 6.64
N LEU A 153 -7.72 -6.37 6.18
CA LEU A 153 -8.09 -7.66 6.78
C LEU A 153 -6.89 -8.63 6.82
N ASN A 154 -6.15 -8.71 5.71
CA ASN A 154 -4.96 -9.55 5.60
C ASN A 154 -3.77 -9.03 6.41
N TYR A 155 -3.55 -7.72 6.42
CA TYR A 155 -2.50 -7.06 7.18
C TYR A 155 -2.67 -7.31 8.69
N MET A 156 -3.89 -7.12 9.20
CA MET A 156 -4.20 -7.23 10.62
C MET A 156 -4.26 -8.68 11.11
N LYS A 157 -4.22 -9.67 10.21
CA LYS A 157 -4.47 -11.09 10.54
C LYS A 157 -5.77 -11.21 11.36
N CYS A 158 -6.82 -10.53 10.90
CA CYS A 158 -8.00 -10.23 11.70
C CYS A 158 -8.58 -11.53 12.32
N PRO A 159 -8.86 -11.54 13.64
CA PRO A 159 -9.17 -12.77 14.35
C PRO A 159 -10.58 -13.32 14.10
N GLU A 160 -11.50 -12.58 13.49
CA GLU A 160 -12.83 -13.08 13.06
C GLU A 160 -13.59 -12.00 12.26
N LYS A 161 -13.69 -10.78 12.81
CA LYS A 161 -14.34 -9.64 12.16
C LYS A 161 -13.87 -8.28 12.71
N ILE A 162 -14.08 -7.20 11.98
CA ILE A 162 -13.72 -5.81 12.32
C ILE A 162 -14.91 -4.87 12.08
N SER A 163 -15.14 -3.91 12.97
CA SER A 163 -16.26 -2.95 12.83
C SER A 163 -16.02 -1.94 11.70
N ASP A 164 -17.09 -1.31 11.23
CA ASP A 164 -17.03 -0.20 10.28
C ASP A 164 -16.06 0.92 10.68
N ASN A 165 -16.18 1.37 11.92
CA ASN A 165 -15.35 2.45 12.47
C ASN A 165 -13.88 2.04 12.52
N ASP A 166 -13.58 0.82 12.96
CA ASP A 166 -12.21 0.33 13.04
C ASP A 166 -11.58 0.11 11.66
N MET A 167 -12.37 -0.38 10.68
CA MET A 167 -11.92 -0.52 9.30
C MET A 167 -11.60 0.85 8.68
N GLN A 168 -12.48 1.84 8.84
CA GLN A 168 -12.24 3.20 8.39
C GLN A 168 -10.95 3.76 9.02
N ASN A 169 -10.79 3.62 10.34
CA ASN A 169 -9.60 4.10 11.06
C ASN A 169 -8.31 3.41 10.58
N ALA A 170 -8.35 2.11 10.30
CA ALA A 170 -7.21 1.36 9.77
C ALA A 170 -6.82 1.86 8.37
N ILE A 171 -7.80 2.07 7.49
CA ILE A 171 -7.58 2.63 6.15
C ILE A 171 -7.00 4.04 6.24
N GLN A 172 -7.56 4.91 7.09
CA GLN A 172 -7.04 6.28 7.28
C GLN A 172 -5.62 6.28 7.88
N SER A 173 -5.30 5.29 8.72
CA SER A 173 -3.95 5.15 9.31
C SER A 173 -2.93 4.75 8.24
N LEU A 174 -3.28 3.79 7.38
CA LEU A 174 -2.40 3.24 6.35
C LEU A 174 -2.25 4.10 5.11
N PHE A 175 -3.30 4.77 4.67
CA PHE A 175 -3.33 5.41 3.35
C PHE A 175 -3.42 6.93 3.48
N VAL A 176 -2.64 7.66 2.68
CA VAL A 176 -2.60 9.12 2.69
C VAL A 176 -3.66 9.70 1.75
N ALA A 177 -4.54 10.55 2.30
CA ALA A 177 -5.46 11.36 1.51
C ALA A 177 -4.86 12.73 1.17
N LYS A 178 -5.01 13.15 -0.10
CA LYS A 178 -4.53 14.46 -0.57
C LYS A 178 -5.57 15.56 -0.37
N GLN A 179 -6.84 15.22 -0.55
CA GLN A 179 -7.98 16.14 -0.49
C GLN A 179 -8.80 15.97 0.80
N GLY A 180 -8.26 15.21 1.76
CA GLY A 180 -8.96 14.83 2.99
C GLY A 180 -9.66 13.48 2.87
N TYR A 181 -9.91 12.88 4.03
CA TYR A 181 -10.58 11.59 4.10
C TYR A 181 -12.06 11.73 3.78
N LYS A 182 -12.59 10.72 3.08
CA LYS A 182 -14.01 10.55 2.79
C LYS A 182 -14.50 9.30 3.53
N ASP A 183 -15.80 9.20 3.71
CA ASP A 183 -16.38 8.00 4.32
C ASP A 183 -16.32 6.83 3.34
N MET A 184 -15.89 5.67 3.84
CA MET A 184 -15.90 4.42 3.09
C MET A 184 -17.34 4.02 2.77
N PRO A 185 -17.64 3.56 1.56
CA PRO A 185 -18.92 2.92 1.30
C PRO A 185 -18.95 1.56 1.98
N HIS A 186 -19.75 1.42 3.04
CA HIS A 186 -19.85 0.17 3.80
C HIS A 186 -20.76 -0.84 3.10
N GLN A 187 -20.20 -1.96 2.63
CA GLN A 187 -20.92 -2.99 1.89
C GLN A 187 -20.10 -4.28 1.80
N ALA A 188 -20.75 -5.38 1.37
CA ALA A 188 -20.03 -6.58 0.99
C ALA A 188 -19.21 -6.34 -0.29
N TYR A 189 -17.96 -6.78 -0.28
CA TYR A 189 -17.08 -6.73 -1.45
C TYR A 189 -16.84 -8.16 -1.91
N ARG A 190 -17.68 -8.66 -2.82
CA ARG A 190 -17.61 -10.04 -3.31
C ARG A 190 -16.17 -10.44 -3.69
N LYS A 191 -15.71 -11.59 -3.18
CA LYS A 191 -14.33 -12.14 -3.30
C LYS A 191 -13.23 -11.40 -2.52
N LEU A 192 -13.56 -10.36 -1.77
CA LEU A 192 -12.60 -9.53 -1.05
C LEU A 192 -12.94 -9.46 0.44
N ALA A 193 -14.20 -9.19 0.78
CA ALA A 193 -14.64 -9.13 2.15
C ALA A 193 -16.14 -9.43 2.26
N ASP A 194 -16.48 -10.23 3.25
CA ASP A 194 -17.85 -10.37 3.72
C ASP A 194 -18.22 -9.16 4.58
N TYR A 195 -19.51 -8.85 4.62
CA TYR A 195 -20.04 -7.72 5.39
C TYR A 195 -21.42 -8.05 5.94
N GLU A 196 -21.54 -8.04 7.27
CA GLU A 196 -22.78 -8.36 7.98
C GLU A 196 -22.87 -7.53 9.27
N ASP A 197 -24.03 -6.93 9.52
CA ASP A 197 -24.36 -6.17 10.75
C ASP A 197 -23.33 -5.09 11.16
N GLY A 198 -22.70 -4.41 10.20
CA GLY A 198 -21.70 -3.36 10.47
C GLY A 198 -20.28 -3.88 10.73
N TYR A 199 -20.00 -5.12 10.33
CA TYR A 199 -18.70 -5.75 10.48
C TYR A 199 -18.21 -6.38 9.18
N TYR A 200 -16.90 -6.26 8.94
CA TYR A 200 -16.20 -6.98 7.88
C TYR A 200 -15.54 -8.24 8.42
N SER A 201 -15.54 -9.29 7.62
CA SER A 201 -14.72 -10.49 7.84
C SER A 201 -13.97 -10.89 6.57
N PRO A 202 -12.86 -11.63 6.69
CA PRO A 202 -12.17 -12.18 5.52
C PRO A 202 -13.13 -13.01 4.68
N TRP A 203 -13.01 -12.90 3.36
CA TRP A 203 -13.69 -13.82 2.45
C TRP A 203 -13.19 -15.25 2.68
N PRO A 204 -14.04 -16.29 2.64
CA PRO A 204 -13.68 -17.66 3.03
C PRO A 204 -12.64 -18.36 2.14
N GLU A 205 -12.20 -17.73 1.04
CA GLU A 205 -11.17 -18.30 0.18
C GLU A 205 -9.76 -18.07 0.76
N GLY A 206 -8.88 -19.07 0.60
CA GLY A 206 -7.52 -19.02 1.12
C GLY A 206 -6.64 -18.00 0.40
N GLY A 207 -5.73 -17.38 1.14
CA GLY A 207 -4.69 -16.50 0.60
C GLY A 207 -3.37 -17.22 0.32
N LEU A 208 -2.47 -16.55 -0.39
CA LEU A 208 -1.08 -16.96 -0.58
C LEU A 208 -0.33 -17.06 0.76
N ASP A 209 0.58 -18.03 0.84
CA ASP A 209 1.49 -18.16 1.97
C ASP A 209 2.57 -17.07 1.90
N HIS A 210 2.32 -15.98 2.61
CA HIS A 210 3.25 -14.85 2.72
C HIS A 210 4.63 -15.21 3.29
N ASN A 211 4.82 -16.39 3.90
CA ASN A 211 6.14 -16.83 4.34
C ASN A 211 7.04 -17.27 3.19
N ARG A 212 6.44 -17.54 2.03
CA ARG A 212 7.09 -17.92 0.78
C ARG A 212 7.27 -16.74 -0.18
N MET A 213 6.85 -15.55 0.24
CA MET A 213 7.02 -14.30 -0.50
C MET A 213 8.35 -13.64 -0.14
N PHE A 214 9.07 -13.18 -1.15
CA PHE A 214 10.34 -12.49 -1.02
C PHE A 214 10.34 -11.25 -1.92
N TYR A 215 10.90 -10.15 -1.41
CA TYR A 215 10.88 -8.85 -2.09
C TYR A 215 12.30 -8.29 -2.19
N LEU A 216 12.80 -8.23 -3.41
CA LEU A 216 14.09 -7.62 -3.71
C LEU A 216 13.91 -6.12 -3.94
N LEU A 217 14.44 -5.28 -3.05
CA LEU A 217 14.52 -3.83 -3.25
C LEU A 217 15.52 -3.51 -4.38
N THR A 218 15.02 -2.89 -5.45
CA THR A 218 15.79 -2.57 -6.67
C THR A 218 15.99 -1.08 -6.90
N LYS A 219 15.11 -0.23 -6.36
CA LYS A 219 15.26 1.23 -6.36
C LYS A 219 14.81 1.81 -5.02
N LEU A 220 15.52 2.83 -4.54
CA LEU A 220 15.15 3.61 -3.38
C LEU A 220 15.41 5.10 -3.69
N GLU A 221 14.36 5.91 -3.60
CA GLU A 221 14.42 7.35 -3.83
C GLU A 221 13.76 8.08 -2.66
N ILE A 222 14.45 9.10 -2.13
CA ILE A 222 13.99 9.83 -0.95
C ILE A 222 13.96 11.32 -1.21
N VAL A 223 12.76 11.91 -1.14
CA VAL A 223 12.51 13.32 -1.46
C VAL A 223 11.89 14.02 -0.26
N GLN A 224 12.55 15.09 0.20
CA GLN A 224 12.04 15.95 1.26
C GLN A 224 10.78 16.68 0.78
N HIS A 225 9.71 16.65 1.59
CA HIS A 225 8.48 17.39 1.33
C HIS A 225 8.37 18.56 2.30
N GLY A 226 8.97 19.70 1.92
CA GLY A 226 9.02 20.89 2.76
C GLY A 226 9.62 20.59 4.15
N ALA A 227 9.10 21.27 5.18
CA ALA A 227 9.46 21.01 6.57
C ALA A 227 8.65 19.85 7.21
N ASP A 228 7.62 19.35 6.51
CA ASP A 228 6.53 18.62 7.15
C ASP A 228 6.65 17.10 6.99
N GLY A 229 7.59 16.61 6.18
CA GLY A 229 7.82 15.18 6.02
C GLY A 229 8.73 14.83 4.85
N VAL A 230 8.72 13.55 4.50
CA VAL A 230 9.53 12.98 3.43
C VAL A 230 8.75 11.88 2.71
N TYR A 231 8.94 11.83 1.39
CA TYR A 231 8.48 10.73 0.54
C TYR A 231 9.62 9.75 0.31
N ILE A 232 9.32 8.47 0.50
CA ILE A 232 10.22 7.35 0.24
C ILE A 232 9.57 6.51 -0.84
N THR A 233 10.14 6.53 -2.04
CA THR A 233 9.70 5.71 -3.16
C THR A 233 10.60 4.50 -3.29
N VAL A 234 9.99 3.32 -3.27
CA VAL A 234 10.66 2.02 -3.39
C VAL A 234 10.20 1.34 -4.67
N CYS A 235 11.15 0.73 -5.40
CA CYS A 235 10.80 -0.29 -6.39
C CYS A 235 11.28 -1.64 -5.89
N ALA A 236 10.42 -2.66 -6.02
CA ALA A 236 10.74 -4.00 -5.59
C ALA A 236 10.26 -5.05 -6.56
N LYS A 237 11.02 -6.13 -6.68
CA LYS A 237 10.63 -7.31 -7.44
C LYS A 237 10.21 -8.41 -6.47
N ASN A 238 9.02 -8.97 -6.68
CA ASN A 238 8.47 -10.03 -5.86
C ASN A 238 8.80 -11.41 -6.45
N TYR A 239 8.98 -12.36 -5.54
CA TYR A 239 9.19 -13.77 -5.83
C TYR A 239 8.38 -14.61 -4.85
N TYR A 240 7.62 -15.56 -5.38
CA TYR A 240 6.89 -16.56 -4.64
C TYR A 240 7.43 -17.95 -4.96
N PHE A 241 7.73 -18.73 -3.92
CA PHE A 241 8.20 -20.11 -4.07
C PHE A 241 7.15 -21.08 -3.56
N ASN A 242 6.55 -21.85 -4.46
CA ASN A 242 5.45 -22.76 -4.13
C ASN A 242 5.84 -23.82 -3.10
N ASP A 243 4.82 -24.37 -2.43
CA ASP A 243 5.02 -25.53 -1.55
C ASP A 243 5.32 -26.81 -2.32
N SER A 244 6.01 -27.74 -1.65
CA SER A 244 6.40 -29.07 -2.12
C SER A 244 5.24 -29.96 -2.58
N GLY A 245 3.99 -29.57 -2.33
CA GLY A 245 2.81 -30.22 -2.88
C GLY A 245 2.62 -30.01 -4.39
N TYR A 246 3.39 -29.11 -5.01
CA TYR A 246 3.37 -28.82 -6.44
C TYR A 246 4.69 -29.21 -7.10
N GLU A 247 4.64 -29.49 -8.41
CA GLU A 247 5.85 -29.70 -9.19
C GLU A 247 6.70 -28.42 -9.21
N PRO A 248 7.99 -28.47 -8.84
CA PRO A 248 8.85 -27.29 -8.81
C PRO A 248 8.97 -26.65 -10.19
N GLY A 249 8.70 -25.33 -10.27
CA GLY A 249 9.02 -24.52 -11.43
C GLY A 249 10.52 -24.23 -11.54
N GLU A 250 10.90 -23.44 -12.55
CA GLU A 250 12.31 -23.10 -12.79
C GLU A 250 12.92 -22.27 -11.65
N ASN A 251 12.12 -21.37 -11.05
CA ASN A 251 12.55 -20.57 -9.90
C ASN A 251 12.79 -21.47 -8.66
N GLU A 252 11.90 -22.42 -8.39
CA GLU A 252 12.06 -23.38 -7.29
C GLU A 252 13.27 -24.29 -7.50
N LYS A 253 13.48 -24.82 -8.72
CA LYS A 253 14.66 -25.62 -9.06
C LYS A 253 15.96 -24.84 -8.83
N TRP A 254 16.01 -23.58 -9.28
CA TRP A 254 17.15 -22.70 -9.05
C TRP A 254 17.40 -22.47 -7.55
N LEU A 255 16.34 -22.27 -6.77
CA LEU A 255 16.45 -22.06 -5.32
C LEU A 255 16.99 -23.31 -4.63
N ILE A 256 16.51 -24.50 -5.01
CA ILE A 256 17.00 -25.80 -4.51
C ILE A 256 18.49 -25.99 -4.83
N GLU A 257 18.94 -25.62 -6.04
CA GLU A 257 20.36 -25.71 -6.39
C GLU A 257 21.22 -24.78 -5.52
N LYS A 258 20.78 -23.52 -5.33
CA LYS A 258 21.50 -22.54 -4.50
C LYS A 258 21.49 -22.95 -3.03
N SER A 259 20.35 -23.41 -2.50
CA SER A 259 20.21 -23.83 -1.10
C SER A 259 21.12 -25.02 -0.77
N ASN A 260 21.19 -26.01 -1.67
CA ASN A 260 22.12 -27.15 -1.57
C ASN A 260 23.58 -26.71 -1.57
N LYS A 261 23.97 -25.79 -2.48
CA LYS A 261 25.33 -25.22 -2.50
C LYS A 261 25.68 -24.46 -1.22
N MET A 262 24.69 -23.79 -0.63
CA MET A 262 24.85 -23.02 0.62
C MET A 262 24.75 -23.88 1.88
N GLY A 263 24.28 -25.13 1.78
CA GLY A 263 24.06 -26.01 2.93
C GLY A 263 22.99 -25.50 3.89
N MET A 264 21.93 -24.86 3.39
CA MET A 264 20.85 -24.29 4.22
C MET A 264 19.46 -24.57 3.63
N PRO A 265 18.38 -24.52 4.45
CA PRO A 265 17.01 -24.68 3.96
C PRO A 265 16.62 -23.61 2.93
N ASP A 266 15.78 -23.99 1.96
CA ASP A 266 15.37 -23.15 0.82
C ASP A 266 14.92 -21.74 1.22
N MET A 267 14.04 -21.61 2.22
CA MET A 267 13.54 -20.30 2.65
C MET A 267 14.62 -19.43 3.31
N GLN A 268 15.62 -20.04 3.95
CA GLN A 268 16.77 -19.31 4.51
C GLN A 268 17.74 -18.89 3.40
N ALA A 269 17.96 -19.76 2.41
CA ALA A 269 18.73 -19.43 1.20
C ALA A 269 18.07 -18.27 0.46
N ALA A 270 16.75 -18.31 0.29
CA ALA A 270 15.97 -17.25 -0.33
C ALA A 270 16.17 -15.91 0.39
N ALA A 271 16.03 -15.87 1.72
CA ALA A 271 16.26 -14.65 2.50
C ALA A 271 17.69 -14.09 2.30
N LYS A 272 18.71 -14.97 2.29
CA LYS A 272 20.11 -14.58 2.06
C LYS A 272 20.35 -14.06 0.63
N LEU A 273 19.75 -14.70 -0.36
CA LEU A 273 19.84 -14.32 -1.77
C LEU A 273 19.16 -12.97 -2.05
N VAL A 274 18.02 -12.69 -1.40
CA VAL A 274 17.38 -11.36 -1.45
C VAL A 274 18.30 -10.31 -0.85
N LYS A 275 18.82 -10.56 0.35
CA LYS A 275 19.71 -9.66 1.08
C LYS A 275 20.91 -9.26 0.22
N ASN A 276 21.56 -10.23 -0.42
CA ASN A 276 22.73 -10.00 -1.26
C ASN A 276 22.38 -9.43 -2.66
N GLY A 277 21.10 -9.27 -3.00
CA GLY A 277 20.66 -8.84 -4.33
C GLY A 277 20.87 -9.86 -5.44
N GLU A 278 21.11 -11.13 -5.10
CA GLU A 278 21.39 -12.23 -6.04
C GLU A 278 20.12 -12.77 -6.70
N MET A 279 18.94 -12.56 -6.11
CA MET A 279 17.66 -12.97 -6.72
C MET A 279 17.32 -12.26 -8.03
N LYS A 280 18.04 -11.21 -8.41
CA LYS A 280 17.85 -10.52 -9.70
C LYS A 280 18.01 -11.45 -10.91
N GLU A 281 18.70 -12.58 -10.75
CA GLU A 281 18.85 -13.64 -11.76
C GLU A 281 17.51 -14.30 -12.14
N LEU A 282 16.54 -14.32 -11.23
CA LEU A 282 15.25 -14.95 -11.43
C LEU A 282 14.25 -14.03 -12.17
N LYS A 283 13.33 -14.64 -12.92
CA LYS A 283 12.08 -13.98 -13.32
C LYS A 283 11.22 -13.85 -12.06
N GLY A 284 10.82 -12.62 -11.74
CA GLY A 284 9.93 -12.36 -10.61
C GLY A 284 8.50 -12.33 -11.09
N ASP A 285 7.58 -12.48 -10.15
CA ASP A 285 6.15 -12.60 -10.44
C ASP A 285 5.52 -11.24 -10.67
N SER A 286 6.03 -10.21 -9.98
CA SER A 286 5.52 -8.84 -10.09
C SER A 286 6.60 -7.83 -9.72
N ASN A 287 6.44 -6.60 -10.23
CA ASN A 287 7.22 -5.45 -9.79
C ASN A 287 6.29 -4.44 -9.13
N PHE A 288 6.73 -3.92 -7.99
CA PHE A 288 6.02 -2.90 -7.23
C PHE A 288 6.79 -1.59 -7.34
N GLU A 289 6.05 -0.50 -7.54
CA GLU A 289 6.51 0.85 -7.23
C GLU A 289 5.57 1.43 -6.18
N THR A 290 6.10 1.71 -4.99
CA THR A 290 5.31 2.20 -3.86
C THR A 290 5.93 3.49 -3.33
N THR A 291 5.10 4.50 -3.05
CA THR A 291 5.54 5.71 -2.35
C THR A 291 4.95 5.74 -0.94
N ILE A 292 5.82 5.91 0.05
CA ILE A 292 5.52 5.99 1.46
C ILE A 292 5.75 7.43 1.93
N TYR A 293 4.87 7.95 2.77
CA TYR A 293 5.00 9.25 3.41
C TYR A 293 5.27 9.09 4.90
N ILE A 294 6.28 9.82 5.38
CA ILE A 294 6.60 9.94 6.80
C ILE A 294 6.50 11.41 7.19
N LYS A 295 5.57 11.71 8.10
CA LYS A 295 5.33 13.07 8.59
C LYS A 295 6.33 13.43 9.69
N PHE A 296 6.77 14.69 9.72
CA PHE A 296 7.70 15.23 10.71
C PHE A 296 7.01 16.21 11.68
N ASN A 297 7.48 16.22 12.94
CA ASN A 297 7.32 17.28 13.92
C ASN A 297 8.60 18.12 13.94
N GLY A 298 8.66 19.17 13.12
CA GLY A 298 9.91 19.91 12.93
C GLY A 298 10.98 19.06 12.22
N GLN A 299 12.15 18.85 12.84
CA GLN A 299 13.25 18.08 12.23
C GLN A 299 13.21 16.58 12.53
N LYS A 300 12.20 16.08 13.25
CA LYS A 300 12.10 14.66 13.64
C LYS A 300 10.80 14.07 13.11
N ALA A 301 10.81 12.79 12.77
CA ALA A 301 9.58 12.08 12.41
C ALA A 301 8.56 12.07 13.57
N ASP A 302 7.29 12.38 13.26
CA ASP A 302 6.15 12.26 14.19
C ASP A 302 6.03 10.83 14.69
N SER A 303 6.13 9.90 13.73
CA SER A 303 6.26 8.48 13.93
C SER A 303 7.03 7.91 12.73
N TYR A 304 7.57 6.71 12.88
CA TYR A 304 8.16 5.95 11.78
C TYR A 304 7.17 4.98 11.12
N ASN A 305 5.87 5.15 11.41
CA ASN A 305 4.84 4.29 10.87
C ASN A 305 4.62 4.64 9.38
N PRO A 306 4.76 3.67 8.47
CA PRO A 306 4.63 3.92 7.05
C PRO A 306 3.18 4.22 6.69
N ARG A 307 2.99 5.27 5.89
CA ARG A 307 1.70 5.61 5.29
C ARG A 307 1.84 5.61 3.78
N PHE A 308 1.04 4.81 3.09
CA PHE A 308 1.14 4.59 1.66
C PHE A 308 0.39 5.69 0.89
N VAL A 309 1.07 6.31 -0.07
CA VAL A 309 0.53 7.37 -0.93
C VAL A 309 0.16 6.80 -2.28
N PHE A 310 1.03 5.96 -2.83
CA PHE A 310 0.93 5.42 -4.17
C PHE A 310 1.43 3.98 -4.15
N ASN A 311 0.80 3.13 -4.94
CA ASN A 311 1.30 1.80 -5.25
C ASN A 311 0.88 1.43 -6.67
N ASN A 312 1.81 0.86 -7.43
CA ASN A 312 1.54 0.31 -8.75
C ASN A 312 2.26 -1.03 -8.90
N THR A 313 1.49 -2.04 -9.26
CA THR A 313 1.97 -3.40 -9.50
C THR A 313 2.03 -3.63 -11.01
N CYS A 314 3.24 -3.62 -11.56
CA CYS A 314 3.49 -3.91 -12.98
C CYS A 314 4.06 -5.33 -13.10
N GLY A 315 3.29 -6.28 -13.64
CA GLY A 315 3.78 -7.67 -13.70
C GLY A 315 2.90 -8.71 -14.38
N ASN A 316 1.58 -8.53 -14.44
CA ASN A 316 0.75 -9.48 -15.18
C ASN A 316 0.74 -9.11 -16.66
N ASP A 317 1.25 -10.02 -17.50
CA ASP A 317 0.92 -10.01 -18.92
C ASP A 317 -0.63 -10.02 -19.01
N PRO A 318 -1.27 -9.14 -19.80
CA PRO A 318 -2.74 -9.03 -19.86
C PRO A 318 -3.48 -10.29 -20.36
N ASN A 319 -2.79 -11.42 -20.51
CA ASN A 319 -3.32 -12.69 -20.98
C ASN A 319 -3.48 -13.76 -19.86
N GLU A 320 -3.26 -13.43 -18.60
CA GLU A 320 -3.53 -14.34 -17.47
C GLU A 320 -4.64 -13.81 -16.56
N ILE A 321 -5.88 -13.89 -17.08
CA ILE A 321 -7.14 -14.03 -16.31
C ILE A 321 -8.02 -15.03 -17.06
#